data_AF-I0Z0V5-F1
#
_entry.id   AF-I0Z0V5-F1
#
_cell.length_a   1.000
_cell.length_b   1.000
_cell.length_c   1.000
_cell.angle_alpha   90.00
_cell.angle_beta   90.00
_cell.angle_gamma   90.00
#
_symmetry.space_group_name_H-M   'P 1'
#
loop_
_entity.id
_entity.type
_entity.pdbx_description
1 polymer ?
#
loop_
_entity_poly.entity_id
_entity_poly.type
_entity_poly.pdbx_seq_one_letter_code
_entity_poly.pdbx_strand_id
1 'polypeptide(L)'
;MDMSQAPEGNLIPRGALQPAGNATPLSGLLATWAAVTGDDAPPRSADLLLADDTRIWGPPRQLRQLWDRLRLATICQLWAAYQRGRHQPDAAAITPGAVAARILSSCKKALLADWRLATVNVRQTAGVLSDWLRGRDPMITREQFAARWCHRAVLCALEELPGAQPVIHWSAQHPVPLPA
;
A
#
# COMPACT_ATOMS: atom_id res chain seq x y z
N MET A 1 50.08 15.69 -31.45
CA MET A 1 50.10 15.70 -29.98
C MET A 1 48.75 16.21 -29.57
N ASP A 2 47.81 15.27 -29.38
CA ASP A 2 46.41 15.57 -29.14
C ASP A 2 46.05 15.04 -27.76
N MET A 3 45.47 15.92 -26.95
CA MET A 3 45.01 15.66 -25.60
C MET A 3 43.57 15.20 -25.69
N SER A 4 43.24 14.09 -25.02
CA SER A 4 42.12 13.99 -24.07
C SER A 4 41.71 12.53 -23.93
N GLN A 5 42.28 11.87 -22.92
CA GLN A 5 41.66 10.71 -22.31
C GLN A 5 40.38 11.18 -21.61
N ALA A 6 39.22 10.76 -22.08
CA ALA A 6 37.99 10.79 -21.29
C ALA A 6 37.81 9.40 -20.65
N PRO A 7 37.51 9.31 -19.33
CA PRO A 7 37.30 8.04 -18.67
C PRO A 7 35.95 7.46 -19.10
N GLU A 8 35.95 6.22 -19.60
CA GLU A 8 34.75 5.45 -19.84
C GLU A 8 34.00 5.28 -18.51
N GLY A 9 32.98 6.12 -18.36
CA GLY A 9 32.07 6.11 -17.25
C GLY A 9 31.38 4.75 -17.14
N ASN A 10 31.55 4.18 -15.94
CA ASN A 10 30.85 3.04 -15.37
C ASN A 10 29.38 2.94 -15.85
N LEU A 11 29.17 2.21 -16.95
CA LEU A 11 27.84 1.85 -17.44
C LEU A 11 27.27 0.79 -16.51
N ILE A 12 26.50 1.25 -15.52
CA ILE A 12 25.64 0.43 -14.68
C ILE A 12 24.86 -0.53 -15.60
N PRO A 13 24.89 -1.85 -15.37
CA PRO A 13 24.12 -2.78 -16.19
C PRO A 13 22.63 -2.45 -16.04
N ARG A 14 22.01 -2.03 -17.15
CA ARG A 14 20.56 -1.87 -17.33
C ARG A 14 19.87 -3.24 -17.28
N GLY A 15 19.89 -3.87 -16.11
CA GLY A 15 19.12 -5.05 -15.78
C GLY A 15 17.81 -4.69 -15.10
N ALA A 16 16.71 -5.05 -15.75
CA ALA A 16 15.37 -5.26 -15.16
C ALA A 16 14.52 -4.04 -14.78
N LEU A 17 14.32 -3.10 -15.72
CA LEU A 17 13.01 -2.42 -15.81
C LEU A 17 12.08 -3.31 -16.65
N GLN A 18 11.47 -4.29 -16.01
CA GLN A 18 10.43 -5.12 -16.62
C GLN A 18 9.13 -4.31 -16.69
N PRO A 19 8.42 -4.28 -17.84
CA PRO A 19 7.15 -3.58 -17.94
C PRO A 19 6.15 -4.19 -16.95
N ALA A 20 5.44 -3.34 -16.21
CA ALA A 20 4.54 -3.68 -15.10
C ALA A 20 3.29 -4.50 -15.48
N GLY A 21 3.25 -5.14 -16.64
CA GLY A 21 2.14 -5.95 -17.15
C GLY A 21 2.02 -7.35 -16.54
N ASN A 22 3.09 -7.87 -15.93
CA ASN A 22 3.16 -9.27 -15.45
C ASN A 22 3.39 -9.41 -13.94
N ALA A 23 3.42 -8.30 -13.19
CA ALA A 23 3.62 -8.35 -11.75
C ALA A 23 2.37 -8.95 -11.07
N THR A 24 2.54 -10.08 -10.38
CA THR A 24 1.44 -10.66 -9.60
C THR A 24 1.02 -9.68 -8.50
N PRO A 25 -0.26 -9.67 -8.06
CA PRO A 25 -0.71 -8.80 -6.97
C PRO A 25 0.14 -8.95 -5.69
N LEU A 26 0.65 -10.15 -5.42
CA LEU A 26 1.57 -10.42 -4.31
C LEU A 26 2.93 -9.74 -4.50
N SER A 27 3.51 -9.80 -5.71
CA SER A 27 4.75 -9.09 -6.02
C SER A 27 4.57 -7.57 -5.86
N GLY A 28 3.40 -7.03 -6.23
CA GLY A 28 3.06 -5.63 -6.03
C GLY A 28 2.99 -5.22 -4.56
N LEU A 29 2.43 -6.06 -3.68
CA LEU A 29 2.43 -5.85 -2.23
C LEU A 29 3.86 -5.74 -1.68
N LEU A 30 4.72 -6.71 -2.01
CA LEU A 30 6.09 -6.76 -1.50
C LEU A 30 6.93 -5.56 -1.97
N ALA A 31 6.78 -5.18 -3.25
CA ALA A 31 7.42 -3.99 -3.79
C ALA A 31 6.91 -2.69 -3.13
N THR A 32 5.60 -2.59 -2.89
CA THR A 32 5.01 -1.45 -2.17
C THR A 32 5.59 -1.34 -0.76
N TRP A 33 5.73 -2.46 -0.05
CA TRP A 33 6.32 -2.46 1.29
C TRP A 33 7.78 -2.00 1.28
N ALA A 34 8.60 -2.56 0.39
CA ALA A 34 10.00 -2.16 0.24
C ALA A 34 10.13 -0.66 -0.04
N ALA A 35 9.28 -0.10 -0.89
CA ALA A 35 9.31 1.32 -1.17
C ALA A 35 8.89 2.17 0.04
N VAL A 36 7.80 1.80 0.73
CA VAL A 36 7.30 2.50 1.93
C VAL A 36 8.34 2.55 3.04
N THR A 37 9.06 1.45 3.25
CA THR A 37 10.07 1.33 4.32
C THR A 37 11.43 1.87 3.90
N GLY A 38 11.80 1.71 2.64
CA GLY A 38 13.18 1.86 2.17
C GLY A 38 14.08 0.68 2.50
N ASP A 39 13.50 -0.39 3.04
CA ASP A 39 14.17 -1.63 3.38
C ASP A 39 13.94 -2.69 2.30
N ASP A 40 14.58 -3.84 2.48
CA ASP A 40 14.36 -5.00 1.64
C ASP A 40 12.90 -5.47 1.66
N ALA A 41 12.46 -6.02 0.52
CA ALA A 41 11.13 -6.57 0.40
C ALA A 41 10.92 -7.73 1.40
N PRO A 42 9.70 -7.88 1.98
CA PRO A 42 9.42 -8.99 2.87
C PRO A 42 9.59 -10.33 2.16
N PRO A 43 9.91 -11.41 2.89
CA PRO A 43 9.95 -12.75 2.34
C PRO A 43 8.64 -13.14 1.65
N ARG A 44 8.72 -13.70 0.45
CA ARG A 44 7.55 -14.24 -0.25
C ARG A 44 7.22 -15.65 0.26
N SER A 45 6.74 -15.76 1.50
CA SER A 45 6.34 -17.04 2.10
C SER A 45 4.85 -17.08 2.43
N ALA A 46 4.25 -18.27 2.34
CA ALA A 46 2.87 -18.48 2.76
C ALA A 46 2.70 -18.28 4.28
N ASP A 47 3.69 -18.67 5.07
CA ASP A 47 3.66 -18.51 6.53
C ASP A 47 3.54 -17.03 6.93
N LEU A 48 4.31 -16.15 6.29
CA LEU A 48 4.20 -14.72 6.54
C LEU A 48 2.91 -14.13 5.94
N LEU A 49 2.66 -14.42 4.66
CA LEU A 49 1.58 -13.76 3.92
C LEU A 49 0.20 -14.21 4.38
N LEU A 50 -0.01 -15.50 4.65
CA LEU A 50 -1.31 -16.04 5.05
C LEU A 50 -1.44 -16.19 6.57
N ALA A 51 -0.43 -16.73 7.24
CA ALA A 51 -0.50 -17.04 8.67
C ALA A 51 0.00 -15.92 9.60
N ASP A 52 0.60 -14.86 9.05
CA ASP A 52 1.29 -13.81 9.82
C ASP A 52 2.38 -14.34 10.74
N ASP A 53 3.07 -15.42 10.33
CA ASP A 53 4.17 -15.94 11.12
C ASP A 53 5.35 -14.96 11.06
N THR A 54 5.48 -14.15 12.12
CA THR A 54 6.54 -13.17 12.24
C THR A 54 7.78 -13.65 13.00
N ARG A 55 7.97 -14.97 13.17
CA ARG A 55 9.12 -15.52 13.92
C ARG A 55 10.46 -15.30 13.24
N ILE A 56 10.49 -15.39 11.90
CA ILE A 56 11.72 -15.26 11.10
C ILE A 56 11.88 -13.84 10.56
N TRP A 57 10.78 -13.21 10.18
CA TRP A 57 10.73 -11.84 9.68
C TRP A 57 9.47 -11.17 10.21
N GLY A 58 9.55 -9.91 10.63
CA GLY A 58 8.38 -9.16 11.06
C GLY A 58 8.48 -7.69 10.68
N PRO A 59 7.34 -7.02 10.40
CA PRO A 59 7.37 -5.59 10.14
C PRO A 59 7.79 -4.83 11.41
N PRO A 60 8.45 -3.66 11.28
CA PRO A 60 8.74 -2.79 12.42
C PRO A 60 7.46 -2.51 13.22
N ARG A 61 7.56 -2.45 14.56
CA ARG A 61 6.39 -2.30 15.44
C ARG A 61 5.52 -1.10 15.08
N GLN A 62 6.14 0.01 14.67
CA GLN A 62 5.46 1.23 14.25
C GLN A 62 4.63 1.02 12.96
N LEU A 63 5.07 0.12 12.08
CA LEU A 63 4.47 -0.14 10.77
C LEU A 63 3.59 -1.38 10.74
N ARG A 64 3.43 -2.09 11.87
CA ARG A 64 2.64 -3.33 11.96
C ARG A 64 1.21 -3.14 11.43
N GLN A 65 0.57 -2.03 11.80
CA GLN A 65 -0.80 -1.74 11.33
C GLN A 65 -0.86 -1.53 9.81
N LEU A 66 0.15 -0.89 9.24
CA LEU A 66 0.22 -0.68 7.79
C LEU A 66 0.46 -2.00 7.06
N TRP A 67 1.34 -2.86 7.58
CA TRP A 67 1.56 -4.20 7.06
C TRP A 67 0.27 -5.00 7.02
N ASP A 68 -0.42 -5.08 8.16
CA ASP A 68 -1.65 -5.86 8.28
C ASP A 68 -2.72 -5.36 7.30
N ARG A 69 -2.86 -4.04 7.13
CA ARG A 69 -3.80 -3.45 6.17
C ARG A 69 -3.47 -3.84 4.72
N LEU A 70 -2.23 -3.65 4.30
CA LEU A 70 -1.80 -3.97 2.93
C LEU A 70 -1.90 -5.47 2.64
N ARG A 71 -1.48 -6.30 3.61
CA ARG A 71 -1.52 -7.75 3.55
C ARG A 71 -2.96 -8.27 3.48
N LEU A 72 -3.81 -7.87 4.41
CA LEU A 72 -5.21 -8.30 4.43
C LEU A 72 -5.98 -7.82 3.19
N ALA A 73 -5.77 -6.58 2.74
CA ALA A 73 -6.38 -6.11 1.49
C ALA A 73 -5.98 -7.00 0.31
N THR A 74 -4.71 -7.41 0.24
CA THR A 74 -4.20 -8.30 -0.79
C THR A 74 -4.84 -9.68 -0.73
N ILE A 75 -4.84 -10.33 0.45
CA ILE A 75 -5.44 -11.66 0.64
C ILE A 75 -6.93 -11.63 0.32
N CYS A 76 -7.68 -10.65 0.82
CA CYS A 76 -9.11 -10.54 0.59
C CYS A 76 -9.44 -10.44 -0.91
N GLN A 77 -8.68 -9.67 -1.68
CA GLN A 77 -8.92 -9.54 -3.13
C GLN A 77 -8.49 -10.77 -3.92
N LEU A 78 -7.40 -11.45 -3.51
CA LEU A 78 -7.02 -12.74 -4.10
C LEU A 78 -8.08 -13.80 -3.83
N TRP A 79 -8.57 -13.88 -2.60
CA TRP A 79 -9.65 -14.79 -2.21
C TRP A 79 -10.94 -14.49 -3.00
N ALA A 80 -11.34 -13.22 -3.12
CA ALA A 80 -12.51 -12.83 -3.90
C ALA A 80 -12.38 -13.20 -5.38
N ALA A 81 -11.17 -13.07 -5.96
CA ALA A 81 -10.91 -13.48 -7.33
C ALA A 81 -10.99 -15.00 -7.51
N TYR A 82 -10.40 -15.76 -6.57
CA TYR A 82 -10.49 -17.22 -6.54
C TYR A 82 -11.95 -17.70 -6.46
N GLN A 83 -12.73 -17.14 -5.52
CA GLN A 83 -14.13 -17.50 -5.33
C GLN A 83 -14.96 -17.21 -6.59
N ARG A 84 -14.72 -16.10 -7.28
CA ARG A 84 -15.41 -15.81 -8.54
C ARG A 84 -15.10 -16.87 -9.60
N GLY A 85 -13.83 -17.23 -9.80
CA GLY A 85 -13.45 -18.25 -10.77
C GLY A 85 -14.05 -19.62 -10.45
N ARG A 86 -14.18 -19.95 -9.16
CA ARG A 86 -14.79 -21.19 -8.69
C ARG A 86 -16.31 -21.23 -8.90
N HIS A 87 -17.01 -20.13 -8.66
CA HIS A 87 -18.47 -20.07 -8.73
C HIS A 87 -19.03 -19.61 -10.08
N GLN A 88 -18.20 -19.04 -10.94
CA GLN A 88 -18.57 -18.54 -12.28
C GLN A 88 -17.50 -18.97 -13.30
N PRO A 89 -17.37 -20.28 -13.59
CA PRO A 89 -16.31 -20.79 -14.46
C PRO A 89 -16.37 -20.25 -15.90
N ASP A 90 -17.58 -19.91 -16.37
CA ASP A 90 -17.82 -19.37 -17.72
C ASP A 90 -17.65 -17.84 -17.80
N ALA A 91 -17.47 -17.16 -16.66
CA ALA A 91 -17.24 -15.72 -16.65
C ALA A 91 -15.81 -15.39 -17.10
N ALA A 92 -15.64 -14.23 -17.74
CA ALA A 92 -14.32 -13.74 -18.13
C ALA A 92 -13.35 -13.75 -16.93
N ALA A 93 -12.15 -14.30 -17.15
CA ALA A 93 -11.12 -14.41 -16.13
C ALA A 93 -10.75 -13.03 -15.58
N ILE A 94 -10.63 -12.91 -14.26
CA ILE A 94 -10.14 -11.68 -13.64
C ILE A 94 -8.64 -11.57 -13.94
N THR A 95 -8.25 -10.45 -14.55
CA THR A 95 -6.84 -10.18 -14.83
C THR A 95 -6.09 -9.83 -13.53
N PRO A 96 -4.78 -10.15 -13.44
CA PRO A 96 -3.94 -9.73 -12.31
C PRO A 96 -4.00 -8.22 -12.05
N GLY A 97 -4.02 -7.41 -13.11
CA GLY A 97 -4.17 -5.95 -13.01
C GLY A 97 -5.51 -5.53 -12.39
N ALA A 98 -6.61 -6.23 -12.70
CA ALA A 98 -7.90 -5.96 -12.07
C ALA A 98 -7.90 -6.29 -10.56
N VAL A 99 -7.21 -7.35 -10.14
CA VAL A 99 -7.01 -7.66 -8.71
C VAL A 99 -6.18 -6.56 -8.05
N ALA A 100 -5.06 -6.16 -8.65
CA ALA A 100 -4.21 -5.07 -8.14
C ALA A 100 -5.00 -3.76 -7.98
N ALA A 101 -5.81 -3.38 -8.97
CA ALA A 101 -6.69 -2.20 -8.90
C ALA A 101 -7.70 -2.28 -7.74
N ARG A 102 -8.25 -3.47 -7.44
CA ARG A 102 -9.15 -3.66 -6.30
C ARG A 102 -8.43 -3.55 -4.96
N ILE A 103 -7.21 -4.05 -4.86
CA ILE A 103 -6.36 -3.90 -3.65
C ILE A 103 -6.10 -2.43 -3.38
N LEU A 104 -5.65 -1.70 -4.41
CA LEU A 104 -5.45 -0.26 -4.39
C LEU A 104 -6.70 0.50 -3.95
N SER A 105 -7.85 0.20 -4.56
CA SER A 105 -9.13 0.82 -4.22
C SER A 105 -9.50 0.57 -2.75
N SER A 106 -9.29 -0.65 -2.25
CA SER A 106 -9.56 -1.01 -0.86
C SER A 106 -8.68 -0.22 0.11
N CYS A 107 -7.39 -0.09 -0.20
CA CYS A 107 -6.47 0.65 0.65
C CYS A 107 -6.71 2.16 0.61
N LYS A 108 -7.03 2.73 -0.57
CA LYS A 108 -7.43 4.14 -0.70
C LYS A 108 -8.67 4.45 0.13
N LYS A 109 -9.67 3.56 0.12
CA LYS A 109 -10.86 3.70 0.98
C LYS A 109 -10.50 3.70 2.46
N ALA A 110 -9.60 2.81 2.89
CA ALA A 110 -9.14 2.77 4.28
C ALA A 110 -8.36 4.05 4.67
N LEU A 111 -7.48 4.54 3.79
CA LEU A 111 -6.76 5.80 3.97
C LEU A 111 -7.73 6.97 4.12
N LEU A 112 -8.70 7.11 3.21
CA LEU A 112 -9.69 8.18 3.26
C LEU A 112 -10.62 8.07 4.49
N ALA A 113 -10.91 6.86 4.96
CA ALA A 113 -11.66 6.66 6.20
C ALA A 113 -10.87 7.12 7.43
N ASP A 114 -9.58 6.78 7.52
CA ASP A 114 -8.70 7.28 8.58
C ASP A 114 -8.55 8.81 8.50
N TRP A 115 -8.47 9.38 7.29
CA TRP A 115 -8.42 10.83 7.12
C TRP A 115 -9.68 11.53 7.61
N ARG A 116 -10.86 10.91 7.40
CA ARG A 116 -12.11 11.41 7.98
C ARG A 116 -12.08 11.39 9.50
N LEU A 117 -11.55 10.34 10.13
CA LEU A 117 -11.36 10.28 11.59
C LEU A 117 -10.37 11.35 12.09
N ALA A 118 -9.41 11.75 11.26
CA ALA A 118 -8.43 12.79 11.59
C ALA A 118 -8.97 14.22 11.47
N THR A 119 -10.09 14.40 10.76
CA THR A 119 -10.63 15.73 10.41
C THR A 119 -12.02 15.99 11.00
N VAL A 120 -12.80 14.93 11.24
CA VAL A 120 -14.18 15.01 11.73
C VAL A 120 -14.35 14.05 12.88
N ASN A 121 -14.98 14.52 13.97
CA ASN A 121 -15.46 13.62 15.01
C ASN A 121 -16.64 12.82 14.45
N VAL A 122 -16.46 11.51 14.20
CA VAL A 122 -17.51 10.70 13.56
C VAL A 122 -18.77 10.56 14.39
N ARG A 123 -18.74 10.86 15.70
CA ARG A 123 -19.96 10.93 16.53
C ARG A 123 -20.88 12.08 16.14
N GLN A 124 -20.33 13.10 15.48
CA GLN A 124 -21.07 14.26 14.98
C GLN A 124 -21.58 14.04 13.55
N THR A 125 -21.30 12.89 12.93
CA THR A 125 -21.81 12.55 11.60
C THR A 125 -23.26 12.05 11.71
N ALA A 126 -24.17 12.67 10.95
CA ALA A 126 -25.58 12.30 10.92
C ALA A 126 -25.76 10.82 10.57
N GLY A 127 -26.62 10.11 11.33
CA GLY A 127 -26.95 8.70 11.11
C GLY A 127 -26.05 7.68 11.80
N VAL A 128 -25.05 8.10 12.59
CA VAL A 128 -24.21 7.19 13.37
C VAL A 128 -24.71 7.10 14.82
N LEU A 129 -25.16 5.92 15.25
CA LEU A 129 -25.53 5.68 16.65
C LEU A 129 -24.27 5.64 17.52
N SER A 130 -24.19 6.51 18.53
CA SER A 130 -23.01 6.60 19.40
C SER A 130 -22.67 5.30 20.14
N ASP A 131 -23.67 4.45 20.41
CA ASP A 131 -23.46 3.14 21.03
C ASP A 131 -22.67 2.16 20.14
N TRP A 132 -22.70 2.33 18.82
CA TRP A 132 -21.89 1.52 17.89
C TRP A 132 -20.40 1.86 17.97
N LEU A 133 -20.06 3.01 18.56
CA LEU A 133 -18.70 3.48 18.74
C LEU A 133 -18.19 3.28 20.17
N ARG A 134 -18.95 2.58 21.03
CA ARG A 134 -18.55 2.31 22.41
C ARG A 134 -17.25 1.50 22.42
N GLY A 135 -16.25 1.98 23.16
CA GLY A 135 -14.93 1.36 23.24
C GLY A 135 -14.00 1.64 22.04
N ARG A 136 -14.42 2.45 21.05
CA ARG A 136 -13.54 2.94 19.99
C ARG A 136 -13.29 4.42 20.16
N ASP A 137 -12.06 4.83 19.88
CA ASP A 137 -11.74 6.24 19.71
C ASP A 137 -12.43 6.74 18.42
N PRO A 138 -13.36 7.70 18.50
CA PRO A 138 -14.01 8.25 17.32
C PRO A 138 -13.10 9.19 16.52
N MET A 139 -11.89 9.44 16.99
CA MET A 139 -10.94 10.34 16.35
C MET A 139 -9.55 9.72 16.32
N ILE A 140 -8.74 10.19 15.39
CA ILE A 140 -7.30 10.05 15.46
C ILE A 140 -6.70 11.44 15.29
N THR A 141 -5.49 11.68 15.78
CA THR A 141 -4.83 12.96 15.49
C THR A 141 -4.27 12.98 14.07
N ARG A 142 -4.00 14.17 13.53
CA ARG A 142 -3.33 14.32 12.23
C ARG A 142 -1.95 13.66 12.23
N GLU A 143 -1.24 13.74 13.34
CA GLU A 143 0.08 13.11 13.55
C GLU A 143 -0.06 11.59 13.55
N GLN A 144 -1.10 11.04 14.19
CA GLN A 144 -1.39 9.61 14.15
C GLN A 144 -1.75 9.14 12.73
N PHE A 145 -2.48 9.95 11.96
CA PHE A 145 -2.71 9.66 10.54
C PHE A 145 -1.39 9.64 9.76
N ALA A 146 -0.56 10.67 9.93
CA ALA A 146 0.74 10.78 9.25
C ALA A 146 1.63 9.58 9.57
N ALA A 147 1.69 9.19 10.85
CA ALA A 147 2.44 8.05 11.35
C ALA A 147 1.87 6.69 10.92
N ARG A 148 0.70 6.63 10.27
CA ARG A 148 0.12 5.39 9.72
C ARG A 148 0.27 5.29 8.21
N TRP A 149 0.21 6.42 7.50
CA TRP A 149 0.05 6.43 6.03
C TRP A 149 1.14 7.20 5.28
N CYS A 150 1.79 8.20 5.91
CA CYS A 150 2.70 9.13 5.22
C CYS A 150 4.16 8.70 5.26
N HIS A 151 4.46 7.42 5.47
CA HIS A 151 5.83 6.92 5.49
C HIS A 151 6.52 7.16 4.15
N ARG A 152 7.62 7.94 4.21
CA ARG A 152 8.45 8.36 3.07
C ARG A 152 7.66 8.99 1.91
N ALA A 153 6.45 9.49 2.17
CA ALA A 153 5.52 10.02 1.16
C ALA A 153 5.17 9.04 0.01
N VAL A 154 5.34 7.73 0.20
CA VAL A 154 5.14 6.75 -0.88
C VAL A 154 3.65 6.51 -1.17
N LEU A 155 2.84 6.33 -0.12
CA LEU A 155 1.40 6.08 -0.29
C LEU A 155 0.63 7.40 -0.41
N CYS A 156 0.92 8.33 0.50
CA CYS A 156 0.40 9.68 0.49
C CYS A 156 1.32 10.65 1.23
N ALA A 157 1.18 11.94 0.93
CA ALA A 157 1.79 13.03 1.68
C ALA A 157 0.70 13.92 2.30
N LEU A 158 1.04 14.57 3.41
CA LEU A 158 0.25 15.65 3.98
C LEU A 158 0.99 16.96 3.73
N GLU A 159 0.27 17.97 3.24
CA GLU A 159 0.78 19.34 3.20
C GLU A 159 0.82 19.93 4.62
N GLU A 160 1.57 21.02 4.83
CA GLU A 160 1.66 21.66 6.15
C GLU A 160 0.40 22.45 6.52
N LEU A 161 -0.43 22.80 5.52
CA LEU A 161 -1.61 23.63 5.72
C LEU A 161 -2.68 22.92 6.58
N PRO A 162 -3.25 23.62 7.59
CA PRO A 162 -4.40 23.13 8.35
C PRO A 162 -5.58 22.86 7.42
N GLY A 163 -6.10 21.63 7.43
CA GLY A 163 -7.25 21.24 6.61
C GLY A 163 -6.95 20.79 5.16
N ALA A 164 -5.69 20.84 4.72
CA ALA A 164 -5.31 20.29 3.41
C ALA A 164 -5.62 18.79 3.31
N GLN A 165 -6.18 18.36 2.18
CA GLN A 165 -6.45 16.94 1.90
C GLN A 165 -5.13 16.19 1.68
N PRO A 166 -5.04 14.89 2.04
CA PRO A 166 -3.86 14.10 1.76
C PRO A 166 -3.69 13.92 0.26
N VAL A 167 -2.49 14.18 -0.24
CA VAL A 167 -2.11 13.94 -1.63
C VAL A 167 -1.79 12.45 -1.76
N ILE A 168 -2.64 11.70 -2.46
CA ILE A 168 -2.48 10.25 -2.64
C ILE A 168 -1.56 9.98 -3.84
N HIS A 169 -0.38 9.44 -3.59
CA HIS A 169 0.60 9.11 -4.63
C HIS A 169 0.42 7.69 -5.19
N TRP A 170 -0.19 6.79 -4.41
CA TRP A 170 -0.35 5.39 -4.81
C TRP A 170 -1.36 5.24 -5.96
N SER A 171 -0.94 4.67 -7.09
CA SER A 171 -1.78 4.50 -8.29
C SER A 171 -1.64 3.12 -8.93
N ALA A 172 -2.66 2.71 -9.69
CA ALA A 172 -2.61 1.46 -10.47
C ALA A 172 -1.67 1.55 -11.68
N GLN A 173 -1.39 2.77 -12.16
CA GLN A 173 -0.53 3.04 -13.31
C GLN A 173 0.96 3.01 -12.93
N HIS A 174 1.27 3.35 -11.68
CA HIS A 174 2.62 3.36 -11.14
C HIS A 174 2.62 2.59 -9.81
N PRO A 175 2.81 1.25 -9.83
CA PRO A 175 2.83 0.43 -8.62
C PRO A 175 4.07 0.64 -7.72
N VAL A 176 4.81 1.74 -7.96
CA VAL A 176 5.83 2.49 -7.14
C VAL A 176 7.20 2.56 -7.87
N PRO A 177 7.86 3.75 -8.07
CA PRO A 177 8.33 4.81 -7.12
C PRO A 177 7.65 6.21 -7.30
N LEU A 178 7.79 7.18 -6.38
CA LEU A 178 8.88 8.19 -6.27
C LEU A 178 9.20 8.63 -4.83
N PRO A 179 10.48 8.83 -4.47
CA PRO A 179 10.91 10.16 -4.03
C PRO A 179 12.18 10.67 -4.76
N ALA A 180 12.17 12.00 -5.02
CA ALA A 180 12.86 12.81 -6.04
C ALA A 180 12.30 12.64 -7.46
#